data_AF-A0A8D9B9I7-F1
#
_entry.id   AF-A0A8D9B9I7-F1
#
_cell.length_a   1.000
_cell.length_b   1.000
_cell.length_c   1.000
_cell.angle_alpha   90.00
_cell.angle_beta   90.00
_cell.angle_gamma   90.00
#
_symmetry.space_group_name_H-M   'P 1'
#
loop_
_entity.id
_entity.type
_entity.pdbx_description
1 polymer ?
#
loop_
_entity_poly.entity_id
_entity_poly.type
_entity_poly.pdbx_seq_one_letter_code
_entity_poly.pdbx_strand_id
1 'polypeptide(L)'
;MENKEVVKTLSLLSTCTLDIKPTMVSFVEKWTPYKFLWENEMINRRDVTTVGLVESEHALRRHGELETDLNLEPDLHRFGSCIVISVEQLKMGLMAEINSCNRRIGFLLQKKYHREMDYVYAVMNEMDRKLDRTITDLDDVRMIMELLKRIREQEVDMELKIEPIEVSRMSRNMELKIEPTEVSRMSR
;
A
#
# COMPACT_ATOMS: atom_id res chain seq x y z
N MET A 1 -9.23 -64.66 0.88
CA MET A 1 -8.46 -64.43 -0.35
C MET A 1 -8.74 -63.00 -0.79
N GLU A 2 -7.74 -62.12 -0.76
CA GLU A 2 -7.89 -60.78 -1.34
C GLU A 2 -8.26 -60.92 -2.81
N ASN A 3 -9.33 -60.25 -3.24
CA ASN A 3 -9.79 -60.34 -4.61
C ASN A 3 -8.76 -59.67 -5.52
N LYS A 4 -8.11 -60.47 -6.37
CA LYS A 4 -6.99 -60.05 -7.23
C LYS A 4 -7.38 -58.92 -8.19
N GLU A 5 -8.66 -58.80 -8.54
CA GLU A 5 -9.19 -57.70 -9.35
C GLU A 5 -9.32 -56.40 -8.56
N VAL A 6 -9.67 -56.47 -7.28
CA VAL A 6 -9.70 -55.31 -6.38
C VAL A 6 -8.29 -54.74 -6.19
N VAL A 7 -7.28 -55.60 -6.02
CA VAL A 7 -5.89 -55.16 -5.91
C VAL A 7 -5.42 -54.49 -7.22
N LYS A 8 -5.75 -55.05 -8.38
CA LYS A 8 -5.40 -54.47 -9.69
C LYS A 8 -6.07 -53.12 -9.94
N THR A 9 -7.35 -52.98 -9.60
CA THR A 9 -8.09 -51.71 -9.75
C THR A 9 -7.59 -50.65 -8.79
N LEU A 10 -7.22 -51.03 -7.56
CA LEU A 10 -6.59 -50.12 -6.59
C LEU A 10 -5.23 -49.62 -7.09
N SER A 11 -4.41 -50.52 -7.65
CA SER A 11 -3.13 -50.14 -8.27
C SER A 11 -3.32 -49.17 -9.43
N LEU A 12 -4.31 -49.42 -10.31
CA LEU A 12 -4.63 -48.54 -11.43
C LEU A 12 -5.06 -47.14 -10.94
N LEU A 13 -5.93 -47.08 -9.92
CA LEU A 13 -6.38 -45.83 -9.32
C LEU A 13 -5.22 -45.06 -8.69
N SER A 14 -4.33 -45.76 -7.99
CA SER A 14 -3.12 -45.17 -7.41
C SER A 14 -2.26 -44.52 -8.50
N THR A 15 -2.04 -45.21 -9.61
CA THR A 15 -1.33 -44.66 -10.78
C THR A 15 -2.03 -43.42 -11.34
N CYS A 16 -3.36 -43.42 -11.49
CA CYS A 16 -4.11 -42.25 -11.96
C CYS A 16 -3.98 -41.03 -11.02
N THR A 17 -3.76 -41.25 -9.72
CA THR A 17 -3.58 -40.15 -8.76
C THR A 17 -2.16 -39.59 -8.70
N LEU A 18 -1.16 -40.29 -9.25
CA LEU A 18 0.24 -39.84 -9.21
C LEU A 18 0.45 -38.54 -9.99
N ASP A 19 -0.23 -38.37 -11.13
CA ASP A 19 -0.09 -37.19 -12.00
C ASP A 19 -0.80 -35.94 -11.46
N ILE A 20 -1.75 -36.13 -10.52
CA ILE A 20 -2.50 -35.02 -9.90
C ILE A 20 -1.62 -34.25 -8.92
N LYS A 21 -0.78 -34.94 -8.15
CA LYS A 21 0.10 -34.32 -7.14
C LYS A 21 1.03 -33.24 -7.72
N PRO A 22 1.85 -33.49 -8.75
CA PRO A 22 2.73 -32.46 -9.30
C PRO A 22 1.94 -31.30 -9.91
N THR A 23 0.78 -31.58 -10.50
CA THR A 23 -0.11 -30.54 -11.05
C THR A 23 -0.70 -29.66 -9.95
N MET A 24 -1.03 -30.23 -8.77
CA MET A 24 -1.46 -29.44 -7.61
C MET A 24 -0.32 -28.61 -7.02
N VAL A 25 0.90 -29.13 -6.97
CA VAL A 25 2.06 -28.38 -6.47
C VAL A 25 2.31 -27.16 -7.34
N SER A 26 2.34 -27.32 -8.66
CA SER A 26 2.50 -26.18 -9.59
C SER A 26 1.34 -25.18 -9.50
N PHE A 27 0.12 -25.65 -9.23
CA PHE A 27 -1.02 -24.77 -8.97
C PHE A 27 -0.83 -23.95 -7.68
N VAL A 28 -0.36 -24.55 -6.60
CA VAL A 28 -0.08 -23.83 -5.35
C VAL A 28 1.06 -22.84 -5.54
N GLU A 29 2.11 -23.22 -6.28
CA GLU A 29 3.25 -22.35 -6.59
C GLU A 29 2.82 -21.08 -7.32
N LYS A 30 1.77 -21.13 -8.15
CA LYS A 30 1.18 -19.97 -8.81
C LYS A 30 0.70 -18.89 -7.85
N TRP A 31 0.31 -19.26 -6.63
CA TRP A 31 -0.18 -18.34 -5.60
C TRP A 31 0.92 -17.80 -4.68
N THR A 32 2.16 -18.29 -4.81
CA THR A 32 3.33 -17.82 -4.05
C THR A 32 3.54 -16.30 -4.11
N PRO A 33 3.31 -15.61 -5.25
CA PRO A 33 3.44 -14.16 -5.30
C PRO A 33 2.50 -13.41 -4.36
N TYR A 34 1.37 -14.00 -3.95
CA TYR A 34 0.40 -13.40 -3.02
C TYR A 34 0.73 -13.66 -1.54
N LYS A 35 1.77 -14.46 -1.28
CA LYS A 35 2.15 -14.90 0.07
C LYS A 35 2.45 -13.74 1.02
N PHE A 36 2.97 -12.62 0.50
CA PHE A 36 3.24 -11.43 1.29
C PHE A 36 1.99 -10.82 1.95
N LEU A 37 0.78 -11.06 1.40
CA LEU A 37 -0.47 -10.55 1.93
C LEU A 37 -0.75 -11.10 3.33
N TRP A 38 -0.48 -12.40 3.54
CA TRP A 38 -0.70 -13.07 4.82
C TRP A 38 0.58 -13.28 5.65
N GLU A 39 1.76 -13.22 5.03
CA GLU A 39 3.05 -13.40 5.72
C GLU A 39 3.51 -12.14 6.49
N ASN A 40 2.73 -11.06 6.46
CA ASN A 40 2.67 -10.05 7.52
C ASN A 40 3.94 -9.19 7.76
N GLU A 41 4.98 -9.31 6.93
CA GLU A 41 6.25 -8.61 7.18
C GLU A 41 6.23 -7.11 6.86
N MET A 42 5.47 -6.67 5.86
CA MET A 42 5.65 -5.31 5.30
C MET A 42 4.74 -4.22 5.91
N ILE A 43 3.67 -4.60 6.60
CA ILE A 43 2.57 -3.67 6.91
C ILE A 43 2.29 -3.53 8.42
N ASN A 44 2.64 -4.54 9.24
CA ASN A 44 2.62 -4.41 10.70
C ASN A 44 3.91 -3.79 11.28
N ARG A 45 5.03 -3.82 10.54
CA ARG A 45 6.33 -3.32 11.00
C ARG A 45 6.71 -1.92 10.50
N ARG A 46 5.98 -1.35 9.55
CA ARG A 46 6.27 0.02 9.09
C ARG A 46 5.73 1.02 10.11
N ASP A 47 6.58 1.35 11.07
CA ASP A 47 6.48 2.60 11.80
C ASP A 47 6.32 3.76 10.81
N VAL A 48 5.51 4.75 11.18
CA VAL A 48 5.18 5.94 10.35
C VAL A 48 6.44 6.63 9.79
N THR A 49 7.60 6.44 10.43
CA THR A 49 8.90 6.99 10.07
C THR A 49 9.59 6.30 8.88
N THR A 50 9.33 5.02 8.60
CA THR A 50 10.07 4.25 7.58
C THR A 50 9.41 4.23 6.20
N VAL A 51 8.23 4.82 6.05
CA VAL A 51 7.47 4.78 4.79
C VAL A 51 7.95 5.87 3.82
N GLY A 52 8.72 5.51 2.80
CA GLY A 52 9.08 6.40 1.69
C GLY A 52 7.97 6.53 0.64
N LEU A 53 7.84 7.69 -0.02
CA LEU A 53 6.86 7.90 -1.10
C LEU A 53 7.11 6.94 -2.26
N VAL A 54 8.36 6.91 -2.76
CA VAL A 54 8.78 6.11 -3.90
C VAL A 54 8.58 4.61 -3.65
N GLU A 55 8.93 4.13 -2.45
CA GLU A 55 8.72 2.73 -2.06
C GLU A 55 7.24 2.37 -1.98
N SER A 56 6.42 3.32 -1.53
CA SER A 56 4.96 3.13 -1.44
C SER A 56 4.32 3.12 -2.82
N GLU A 57 4.74 4.01 -3.72
CA GLU A 57 4.29 4.03 -5.11
C GLU A 57 4.68 2.72 -5.83
N HIS A 58 5.92 2.25 -5.64
CA HIS A 58 6.36 0.97 -6.19
C HIS A 58 5.53 -0.20 -5.62
N ALA A 59 5.19 -0.17 -4.33
CA ALA A 59 4.33 -1.19 -3.72
C ALA A 59 2.90 -1.14 -4.30
N LEU A 60 2.32 0.05 -4.45
CA LEU A 60 0.98 0.23 -5.04
C LEU A 60 0.95 -0.23 -6.50
N ARG A 61 1.97 0.10 -7.31
CA ARG A 61 2.07 -0.39 -8.69
C ARG A 61 2.09 -1.92 -8.74
N ARG A 62 2.93 -2.55 -7.91
CA ARG A 62 2.99 -4.02 -7.82
C ARG A 62 1.65 -4.63 -7.41
N HIS A 63 0.93 -3.99 -6.49
CA HIS A 63 -0.41 -4.45 -6.10
C HIS A 63 -1.40 -4.35 -7.25
N GLY A 64 -1.36 -3.27 -8.06
CA GLY A 64 -2.21 -3.13 -9.25
C GLY A 64 -1.91 -4.16 -10.34
N GLU A 65 -0.63 -4.51 -10.54
CA GLU A 65 -0.23 -5.62 -11.43
C GLU A 65 -0.84 -6.95 -10.93
N LEU A 66 -0.72 -7.25 -9.63
CA LEU A 66 -1.29 -8.45 -9.03
C LEU A 66 -2.82 -8.49 -9.09
N GLU A 67 -3.52 -7.37 -8.92
CA GLU A 67 -4.98 -7.31 -9.10
C GLU A 67 -5.40 -7.60 -10.54
N THR A 68 -4.61 -7.11 -11.51
CA THR A 68 -4.86 -7.37 -12.93
C THR A 68 -4.66 -8.85 -13.25
N ASP A 69 -3.56 -9.43 -12.79
CA ASP A 69 -3.26 -10.85 -12.96
C ASP A 69 -4.32 -11.73 -12.30
N LEU A 70 -4.79 -11.35 -11.10
CA LEU A 70 -5.85 -12.06 -10.38
C LEU A 70 -7.16 -12.05 -11.16
N ASN A 71 -7.51 -10.93 -11.80
CA ASN A 71 -8.72 -10.81 -12.61
C ASN A 71 -8.66 -11.62 -13.90
N LEU A 72 -7.48 -11.77 -14.48
CA LEU A 72 -7.26 -12.57 -15.70
C LEU A 72 -7.35 -14.08 -15.44
N GLU A 73 -7.11 -14.53 -14.21
CA GLU A 73 -7.18 -15.94 -13.85
C GLU A 73 -8.61 -16.50 -13.92
N PRO A 74 -8.81 -17.70 -14.48
CA PRO A 74 -10.11 -18.35 -14.50
C PRO A 74 -10.56 -18.74 -13.09
N ASP A 75 -11.87 -18.72 -12.84
CA ASP A 75 -12.43 -19.05 -11.53
C ASP A 75 -12.47 -20.56 -11.24
N LEU A 76 -12.34 -21.38 -12.29
CA LEU A 76 -12.43 -22.83 -12.24
C LEU A 76 -11.19 -23.46 -12.88
N HIS A 77 -10.40 -24.16 -12.07
CA HIS A 77 -9.26 -24.94 -12.56
C HIS A 77 -9.61 -26.42 -12.53
N ARG A 78 -9.53 -27.06 -13.71
CA ARG A 78 -9.78 -28.49 -13.86
C ARG A 78 -8.47 -29.26 -13.82
N PHE A 79 -8.38 -30.23 -12.92
CA PHE A 79 -7.24 -31.14 -12.77
C PHE A 79 -7.64 -32.53 -13.30
N GLY A 80 -7.06 -32.90 -14.44
CA GLY A 80 -7.40 -34.14 -15.14
C GLY A 80 -8.89 -34.24 -15.46
N SER A 81 -9.45 -35.44 -15.35
CA SER A 81 -10.87 -35.72 -15.64
C SER A 81 -11.76 -35.75 -14.39
N CYS A 82 -11.18 -35.64 -13.19
CA CYS A 82 -11.86 -36.01 -11.94
C CYS A 82 -11.97 -34.90 -10.90
N ILE A 83 -11.14 -33.84 -10.95
CA ILE A 83 -11.13 -32.79 -9.93
C ILE A 83 -11.32 -31.42 -10.57
N VAL A 84 -12.19 -30.61 -9.98
CA VAL A 84 -12.36 -29.19 -10.32
C VAL A 84 -12.22 -28.39 -9.04
N ILE A 85 -11.36 -27.37 -9.06
CA ILE A 85 -11.15 -26.46 -7.94
C ILE A 85 -11.79 -25.11 -8.32
N SER A 86 -12.69 -24.63 -7.47
CA SER A 86 -13.17 -23.26 -7.55
C SER A 86 -12.25 -22.34 -6.75
N VAL A 87 -11.79 -21.29 -7.42
CA VAL A 87 -10.86 -20.29 -6.87
C VAL A 87 -11.58 -18.96 -6.61
N GLU A 88 -12.88 -18.88 -6.88
CA GLU A 88 -13.68 -17.67 -6.73
C GLU A 88 -13.55 -17.03 -5.34
N GLN A 89 -13.69 -17.83 -4.27
CA GLN A 89 -13.56 -17.33 -2.90
C GLN A 89 -12.13 -16.91 -2.56
N LEU A 90 -11.13 -17.60 -3.10
CA LEU A 90 -9.73 -17.23 -2.92
C LEU A 90 -9.45 -15.89 -3.61
N LYS A 91 -9.91 -15.71 -4.85
CA LYS A 91 -9.79 -14.44 -5.59
C LYS A 91 -10.43 -13.28 -4.83
N MET A 92 -11.66 -13.46 -4.34
CA MET A 92 -12.33 -12.44 -3.54
C MET A 92 -11.54 -12.10 -2.27
N GLY A 93 -11.03 -13.11 -1.55
CA GLY A 93 -10.21 -12.90 -0.34
C GLY A 93 -8.92 -12.15 -0.63
N LEU A 94 -8.19 -12.54 -1.69
CA LEU A 94 -6.95 -11.89 -2.10
C LEU A 94 -7.18 -10.44 -2.54
N MET A 95 -8.24 -10.19 -3.31
CA MET A 95 -8.60 -8.85 -3.74
C MET A 95 -8.98 -7.97 -2.55
N ALA A 96 -9.73 -8.48 -1.58
CA ALA A 96 -10.05 -7.76 -0.36
C ALA A 96 -8.79 -7.41 0.46
N GLU A 97 -7.83 -8.34 0.56
CA GLU A 97 -6.59 -8.12 1.30
C GLU A 97 -5.65 -7.13 0.59
N ILE A 98 -5.54 -7.18 -0.74
CA ILE A 98 -4.78 -6.20 -1.52
C ILE A 98 -5.37 -4.80 -1.31
N ASN A 99 -6.70 -4.66 -1.39
CA ASN A 99 -7.38 -3.40 -1.13
C ASN A 99 -7.16 -2.89 0.30
N SER A 100 -7.21 -3.78 1.28
CA SER A 100 -6.89 -3.47 2.68
C SER A 100 -5.45 -2.97 2.82
N CYS A 101 -4.49 -3.61 2.14
CA CYS A 101 -3.10 -3.20 2.12
C CYS A 101 -2.92 -1.82 1.49
N ASN A 102 -3.55 -1.55 0.34
CA ASN A 102 -3.50 -0.26 -0.35
C ASN A 102 -4.03 0.87 0.55
N ARG A 103 -5.18 0.65 1.21
CA ARG A 103 -5.76 1.59 2.17
C ARG A 103 -4.81 1.86 3.33
N ARG A 104 -4.14 0.82 3.86
CA ARG A 104 -3.19 0.96 4.97
C ARG A 104 -1.95 1.76 4.57
N ILE A 105 -1.39 1.52 3.38
CA ILE A 105 -0.29 2.33 2.82
C ILE A 105 -0.73 3.79 2.70
N GLY A 106 -1.90 4.05 2.12
CA GLY A 106 -2.46 5.39 2.02
C GLY A 106 -2.63 6.08 3.37
N PHE A 107 -3.15 5.36 4.38
CA PHE A 107 -3.30 5.89 5.73
C PHE A 107 -1.96 6.26 6.38
N LEU A 108 -0.93 5.41 6.24
CA LEU A 108 0.40 5.68 6.78
C LEU A 108 1.05 6.91 6.12
N LEU A 109 0.95 7.01 4.79
CA LEU A 109 1.42 8.19 4.05
C LEU A 109 0.68 9.46 4.50
N GLN A 110 -0.64 9.39 4.66
CA GLN A 110 -1.41 10.53 5.15
C GLN A 110 -0.90 11.00 6.51
N LYS A 111 -0.74 10.06 7.44
CA LYS A 111 -0.33 10.36 8.81
C LYS A 111 1.09 10.94 8.86
N LYS A 112 2.00 10.44 8.04
CA LYS A 112 3.36 10.97 7.91
C LYS A 112 3.34 12.41 7.38
N TYR A 113 2.68 12.62 6.25
CA TYR A 113 2.67 13.93 5.58
C TYR A 113 1.82 14.98 6.28
N HIS A 114 0.78 14.58 7.00
CA HIS A 114 0.04 15.48 7.88
C HIS A 114 0.92 16.01 9.01
N ARG A 115 1.73 15.15 9.64
CA ARG A 115 2.68 15.56 10.68
C ARG A 115 3.78 16.48 10.14
N GLU A 116 4.32 16.19 8.96
CA GLU A 116 5.30 17.08 8.31
C GLU A 116 4.67 18.43 7.98
N MET A 117 3.41 18.47 7.50
CA MET A 117 2.68 19.73 7.30
C MET A 117 2.48 20.50 8.60
N ASP A 118 2.05 19.84 9.69
CA ASP A 118 1.85 20.51 10.98
C ASP A 118 3.16 21.15 11.48
N TYR A 119 4.29 20.48 11.25
CA TYR A 119 5.61 21.04 11.55
C TYR A 119 5.92 22.29 10.71
N VAL A 120 5.68 22.24 9.40
CA VAL A 120 5.85 23.40 8.50
C VAL A 120 4.97 24.57 8.95
N TYR A 121 3.69 24.32 9.25
CA TYR A 121 2.78 25.36 9.75
C TYR A 121 3.23 25.96 11.09
N ALA A 122 3.75 25.14 12.01
CA ALA A 122 4.27 25.63 13.28
C ALA A 122 5.47 26.56 13.08
N VAL A 123 6.39 26.20 12.19
CA VAL A 123 7.56 27.03 11.85
C VAL A 123 7.11 28.33 11.17
N MET A 124 6.18 28.27 10.21
CA MET A 124 5.61 29.46 9.57
C MET A 124 4.97 30.42 10.57
N ASN A 125 4.12 29.91 11.48
CA ASN A 125 3.48 30.73 12.51
C ASN A 125 4.49 31.33 13.49
N GLU A 126 5.59 30.62 13.81
CA GLU A 126 6.65 31.16 14.66
C GLU A 126 7.42 32.29 13.96
N MET A 127 7.71 32.13 12.67
CA MET A 127 8.38 33.15 11.85
C MET A 127 7.51 34.40 11.69
N ASP A 128 6.22 34.22 11.42
CA ASP A 128 5.25 35.31 11.27
C ASP A 128 5.16 36.15 12.55
N ARG A 129 5.05 35.51 13.72
CA ARG A 129 5.07 36.18 15.03
C ARG A 129 6.37 36.96 15.32
N LYS A 130 7.51 36.46 14.82
CA LYS A 130 8.81 37.11 15.01
C LYS A 130 9.00 38.31 14.07
N LEU A 131 8.38 38.27 12.89
CA LEU A 131 8.36 39.37 11.92
C LEU A 131 7.35 40.47 12.29
N ASP A 132 6.26 40.15 12.98
CA ASP A 132 5.23 41.11 13.42
C ASP A 132 5.68 42.03 14.58
N ARG A 133 6.91 41.85 15.10
CA ARG A 133 7.47 42.74 16.13
C ARG A 133 7.74 44.14 15.57
N THR A 134 7.28 45.16 16.30
CA THR A 134 7.58 46.57 15.99
C THR A 134 9.07 46.86 16.12
N ILE A 135 9.65 47.45 15.09
CA ILE A 135 11.08 47.80 15.02
C ILE A 135 11.29 49.13 15.75
N THR A 136 12.10 49.13 16.80
CA THR A 136 12.37 50.34 17.59
C THR A 136 13.81 50.83 17.50
N ASP A 137 14.77 49.93 17.33
CA ASP A 137 16.19 50.28 17.23
C ASP A 137 16.93 49.54 16.11
N LEU A 138 18.22 49.86 15.95
CA LEU A 138 19.10 49.24 14.95
C LEU A 138 19.45 47.77 15.28
N ASP A 139 19.35 47.36 16.55
CA ASP A 139 19.58 45.98 16.96
C ASP A 139 18.39 45.09 16.60
N ASP A 140 17.16 45.61 16.69
CA ASP A 140 15.94 44.98 16.18
C ASP A 140 16.03 44.75 14.66
N VAL A 141 16.53 45.74 13.91
CA VAL A 141 16.76 45.59 12.46
C VAL A 141 17.77 44.47 12.19
N ARG A 142 18.85 44.38 12.96
CA ARG A 142 19.86 43.33 12.80
C ARG A 142 19.26 41.95 13.11
N MET A 143 18.48 41.84 14.18
CA MET A 143 17.81 40.59 14.57
C MET A 143 16.81 40.11 13.51
N ILE A 144 16.04 41.03 12.92
CA ILE A 144 15.07 40.73 11.85
C ILE A 144 15.80 40.34 10.56
N MET A 145 16.88 41.03 10.18
CA MET A 145 17.68 40.64 9.02
C MET A 145 18.28 39.24 9.16
N GLU A 146 18.75 38.89 10.35
CA GLU A 146 19.30 37.56 10.65
C GLU A 146 18.19 36.49 10.65
N LEU A 147 17.02 36.82 11.18
CA LEU A 147 15.82 35.99 11.09
C LEU A 147 15.45 35.74 9.62
N LEU A 148 15.27 36.79 8.81
CA LEU A 148 14.90 36.70 7.39
C LEU A 148 15.89 35.85 6.59
N LYS A 149 17.19 35.96 6.88
CA LYS A 149 18.20 35.09 6.29
C LYS A 149 17.96 33.62 6.65
N ARG A 150 17.65 33.34 7.92
CA ARG A 150 17.31 31.98 8.38
C ARG A 150 16.01 31.47 7.75
N ILE A 151 15.00 32.33 7.58
CA ILE A 151 13.76 31.99 6.86
C ILE A 151 14.08 31.55 5.44
N ARG A 152 14.91 32.32 4.72
CA ARG A 152 15.32 32.03 3.35
C ARG A 152 16.02 30.67 3.21
N GLU A 153 16.86 30.33 4.19
CA GLU A 153 17.56 29.04 4.23
C GLU A 153 16.58 27.89 4.54
N GLN A 154 15.63 28.10 5.46
CA GLN A 154 14.61 27.11 5.83
C GLN A 154 13.50 26.95 4.77
N GLU A 155 13.28 27.95 3.92
CA GLU A 155 12.30 27.94 2.82
C GLU A 155 12.57 26.78 1.86
N VAL A 156 13.83 26.57 1.50
CA VAL A 156 14.26 25.48 0.60
C VAL A 156 13.95 24.10 1.21
N ASP A 157 14.23 23.91 2.49
CA ASP A 157 13.94 22.65 3.20
C ASP A 157 12.44 22.41 3.35
N MET A 158 11.63 23.47 3.54
CA MET A 158 10.17 23.36 3.60
C MET A 158 9.58 23.05 2.22
N GLU A 159 10.06 23.66 1.15
CA GLU A 159 9.60 23.42 -0.21
C GLU A 159 9.83 21.97 -0.65
N LEU A 160 11.01 21.42 -0.36
CA LEU A 160 11.34 20.00 -0.58
C LEU A 160 10.44 19.04 0.21
N LYS A 161 9.92 19.46 1.36
CA LYS A 161 8.96 18.68 2.16
C LYS A 161 7.53 18.78 1.62
N ILE A 162 7.14 19.91 1.03
CA ILE A 162 5.80 20.17 0.52
C ILE A 162 5.53 19.40 -0.80
N GLU A 163 6.51 19.32 -1.71
CA GLU A 163 6.34 18.65 -3.01
C GLU A 163 5.85 17.18 -2.89
N PRO A 164 6.43 16.32 -2.02
CA PRO A 164 5.91 14.97 -1.76
C PRO A 164 4.48 14.94 -1.19
N ILE A 165 4.08 15.97 -0.45
CA ILE A 165 2.74 16.08 0.16
C ILE A 165 1.70 16.36 -0.93
N GLU A 166 2.01 17.27 -1.85
CA GLU A 166 1.13 17.60 -2.97
C GLU A 166 0.97 16.43 -3.94
N VAL A 167 2.06 15.74 -4.27
CA VAL A 167 2.03 14.54 -5.12
C VAL A 167 1.19 13.44 -4.46
N SER A 168 1.37 13.18 -3.17
CA SER A 168 0.58 12.14 -2.46
C SER A 168 -0.92 12.47 -2.39
N ARG A 169 -1.28 13.77 -2.24
CA ARG A 169 -2.68 14.23 -2.29
C ARG A 169 -3.26 14.09 -3.69
N MET A 170 -2.48 14.43 -4.72
CA MET A 170 -2.90 14.34 -6.12
C MET A 170 -3.13 12.88 -6.54
N SER A 171 -2.20 11.99 -6.25
CA SER A 171 -2.32 10.55 -6.54
C SER A 171 -3.53 9.94 -5.83
N ARG A 172 -3.76 10.32 -4.57
CA ARG A 172 -4.96 9.89 -3.84
C ARG A 172 -6.25 10.44 -4.45
N ASN A 173 -6.29 11.69 -4.91
CA ASN A 173 -7.47 12.24 -5.57
C ASN A 173 -7.75 11.56 -6.92
N MET A 174 -6.73 10.99 -7.54
CA MET A 174 -6.85 10.19 -8.76
C MET A 174 -7.39 8.79 -8.46
N GLU A 175 -7.00 8.19 -7.32
CA GLU A 175 -7.51 6.90 -6.83
C GLU A 175 -8.89 7.00 -6.13
N LEU A 176 -9.20 8.09 -5.43
CA LEU A 176 -10.46 8.32 -4.70
C LEU A 176 -11.60 8.86 -5.57
N LYS A 177 -11.36 9.17 -6.85
CA LYS A 177 -12.46 9.38 -7.80
C LYS A 177 -13.32 8.13 -8.02
N ILE A 178 -12.97 7.01 -7.41
CA ILE A 178 -13.73 5.75 -7.42
C ILE A 178 -14.74 5.68 -6.24
N GLU A 179 -14.72 6.56 -5.23
CA GLU A 179 -15.74 6.58 -4.16
C GLU A 179 -16.16 8.03 -3.81
N PRO A 180 -17.14 8.62 -4.52
CA PRO A 180 -17.56 10.00 -4.27
C PRO A 180 -18.66 10.06 -3.22
N THR A 181 -18.42 9.67 -1.97
CA THR A 181 -19.31 10.00 -0.84
C THR A 181 -18.52 9.72 0.44
N GLU A 182 -18.01 10.70 1.19
CA GLU A 182 -18.59 11.01 2.52
C GLU A 182 -17.95 12.23 3.21
N VAL A 183 -17.27 13.14 2.49
CA VAL A 183 -16.59 14.29 3.14
C VAL A 183 -17.52 15.51 3.37
N SER A 184 -18.80 15.45 2.95
CA SER A 184 -19.76 16.56 3.15
C SER A 184 -20.43 16.60 4.53
N ARG A 185 -19.92 15.92 5.57
CA ARG A 185 -20.55 15.90 6.90
C ARG A 185 -19.74 16.48 8.06
N MET A 186 -18.58 17.08 7.84
CA MET A 186 -17.84 17.79 8.89
C MET A 186 -17.83 19.31 8.73
N SER A 187 -18.89 19.88 8.16
CA SER A 187 -19.16 21.32 8.17
C SER A 187 -20.56 21.60 8.71
N ARG A 188 -20.74 21.35 10.01
CA ARG A 188 -21.75 22.02 10.84
C ARG A 188 -21.12 22.34 12.18
#